data_AF-A0A655DAB0-F1
#
_entry.id   AF-A0A655DAB0-F1
#
_cell.length_a   1.000
_cell.length_b   1.000
_cell.length_c   1.000
_cell.angle_alpha   90.00
_cell.angle_beta   90.00
_cell.angle_gamma   90.00
#
_symmetry.space_group_name_H-M   'P 1'
#
loop_
_entity.id
_entity.type
_entity.pdbx_description
1 polymer ?
#
loop_
_entity_poly.entity_id
_entity_poly.type
_entity_poly.pdbx_seq_one_letter_code
_entity_poly.pdbx_strand_id
1 'polypeptide(L)'
;MPVTRTAAPPRILWLDTAAPAKLILEVRAMDRAGLLALLAGALEGAGAGIVWAKVNTFGSTAADVFCVTVPAELDARAAVEQHLLEVLGASVDVVVDEPVGD
;
A
#
# COMPACT_ATOMS: atom_id res chain seq x y z
N MET A 1 -13.94 2.02 -27.67
CA MET A 1 -14.58 2.34 -26.39
C MET A 1 -13.49 2.54 -25.36
N PRO A 2 -13.38 3.69 -24.68
CA PRO A 2 -12.54 3.77 -23.50
C PRO A 2 -13.20 2.92 -22.41
N VAL A 3 -12.47 1.94 -21.87
CA VAL A 3 -12.92 1.27 -20.65
C VAL A 3 -12.39 2.12 -19.50
N THR A 4 -13.24 2.98 -18.95
CA THR A 4 -12.91 3.67 -17.70
C THR A 4 -12.98 2.62 -16.61
N ARG A 5 -11.85 1.96 -16.33
CA ARG A 5 -11.77 1.00 -15.23
C ARG A 5 -11.69 1.84 -13.96
N THR A 6 -12.82 2.03 -13.27
CA THR A 6 -12.83 2.58 -11.91
C THR A 6 -11.91 1.71 -11.06
N ALA A 7 -10.70 2.19 -10.81
CA ALA A 7 -9.76 1.56 -9.90
C ALA A 7 -10.27 1.83 -8.49
N ALA A 8 -10.57 0.78 -7.71
CA ALA A 8 -10.77 0.97 -6.28
C ALA A 8 -9.49 1.60 -5.70
N PRO A 9 -9.60 2.62 -4.83
CA PRO A 9 -8.43 3.24 -4.22
C PRO A 9 -7.56 2.17 -3.53
N PRO A 10 -6.23 2.33 -3.57
CA PRO A 10 -5.34 1.41 -2.86
C PRO A 10 -5.69 1.40 -1.37
N ARG A 11 -5.56 0.23 -0.74
CA ARG A 11 -5.78 0.06 0.69
C ARG A 11 -4.53 -0.52 1.32
N ILE A 12 -4.15 0.06 2.46
CA ILE A 12 -3.04 -0.38 3.27
C ILE A 12 -3.61 -0.75 4.64
N LEU A 13 -3.45 -2.00 5.04
CA LEU A 13 -3.89 -2.50 6.34
C LEU A 13 -2.69 -3.02 7.11
N TRP A 14 -2.64 -2.68 8.39
CA TRP A 14 -1.61 -3.17 9.28
C TRP A 14 -2.22 -4.08 10.34
N LEU A 15 -1.51 -5.15 10.64
CA LEU A 15 -1.86 -6.07 11.71
C LEU A 15 -0.63 -6.29 12.58
N ASP A 16 -0.84 -6.21 13.90
CA ASP A 16 0.20 -6.52 14.87
C ASP A 16 0.45 -8.02 14.93
N THR A 17 1.66 -8.40 15.32
CA THR A 17 2.01 -9.79 15.58
C THR A 17 2.37 -10.00 17.04
N ALA A 18 2.26 -11.24 17.51
CA ALA A 18 2.78 -11.62 18.82
C ALA A 18 4.32 -11.61 18.88
N ALA A 19 5.01 -11.55 17.73
CA ALA A 19 6.46 -11.53 17.66
C ALA A 19 6.98 -10.09 17.82
N PRO A 20 8.01 -9.86 18.65
CA PRO A 20 8.57 -8.53 18.83
C PRO A 20 9.18 -8.02 17.52
N ALA A 21 9.01 -6.71 17.27
CA ALA A 21 9.53 -5.99 16.11
C ALA A 21 9.09 -6.54 14.73
N LYS A 22 7.99 -7.30 14.66
CA LYS A 22 7.40 -7.76 13.41
C LYS A 22 5.98 -7.25 13.27
N LEU A 23 5.69 -6.69 12.10
CA LEU A 23 4.36 -6.24 11.70
C LEU A 23 3.93 -6.97 10.42
N ILE A 24 2.62 -7.13 10.26
CA ILE A 24 2.04 -7.55 8.99
C ILE A 24 1.43 -6.34 8.30
N LEU A 25 1.73 -6.23 7.03
CA LEU A 25 1.22 -5.22 6.12
C LEU A 25 0.48 -5.92 4.99
N GLU A 26 -0.77 -5.57 4.77
CA GLU A 26 -1.53 -5.98 3.59
C GLU A 26 -1.73 -4.78 2.68
N VAL A 27 -1.35 -4.92 1.41
CA VAL A 27 -1.52 -3.93 0.36
C VAL A 27 -2.50 -4.48 -0.68
N ARG A 28 -3.59 -3.74 -0.90
CA ARG A 28 -4.54 -4.02 -1.99
C ARG A 28 -4.52 -2.89 -2.99
N ALA A 29 -4.29 -3.20 -4.26
CA ALA A 29 -4.21 -2.21 -5.33
C ALA A 29 -4.57 -2.82 -6.69
N MET A 30 -4.77 -1.97 -7.69
CA MET A 30 -4.85 -2.45 -9.08
C MET A 30 -3.52 -3.10 -9.46
N ASP A 31 -3.59 -4.34 -9.94
CA ASP A 31 -2.40 -5.07 -10.39
C ASP A 31 -1.87 -4.46 -11.70
N ARG A 32 -0.56 -4.28 -11.75
CA ARG A 32 0.18 -3.76 -12.90
C ARG A 32 1.59 -4.33 -12.93
N ALA A 33 2.14 -4.47 -14.12
CA ALA A 33 3.50 -4.95 -14.29
C ALA A 33 4.48 -4.13 -13.42
N GLY A 34 5.32 -4.84 -12.65
CA GLY A 34 6.30 -4.24 -11.76
C GLY A 34 5.77 -3.79 -10.40
N LEU A 35 4.47 -3.93 -10.10
CA LEU A 35 3.89 -3.48 -8.82
C LEU A 35 4.64 -4.06 -7.61
N LEU A 36 4.85 -5.38 -7.56
CA LEU A 36 5.56 -6.03 -6.46
C LEU A 36 6.98 -5.46 -6.25
N ALA A 37 7.71 -5.22 -7.34
CA ALA A 37 9.06 -4.66 -7.26
C ALA A 37 9.03 -3.21 -6.71
N LEU A 38 8.03 -2.42 -7.10
CA LEU A 38 7.86 -1.07 -6.60
C LEU A 38 7.45 -1.07 -5.11
N LEU A 39 6.56 -1.98 -4.70
CA LEU A 39 6.20 -2.15 -3.28
C LEU A 39 7.42 -2.55 -2.44
N ALA A 40 8.22 -3.50 -2.92
CA ALA A 40 9.44 -3.91 -2.23
C ALA A 40 10.45 -2.76 -2.10
N GLY A 41 10.65 -1.99 -3.17
CA GLY A 41 11.51 -0.81 -3.14
C GLY A 41 11.01 0.30 -2.21
N ALA A 42 9.69 0.52 -2.13
CA ALA A 42 9.10 1.46 -1.17
C ALA A 42 9.32 1.02 0.29
N LEU A 43 9.16 -0.28 0.57
CA LEU A 43 9.44 -0.84 1.89
C LEU A 43 10.91 -0.67 2.27
N GLU A 44 11.83 -0.99 1.35
CA GLU A 44 13.26 -0.79 1.55
C GLU A 44 13.61 0.69 1.78
N GLY A 45 13.05 1.60 0.97
CA GLY A 45 13.26 3.04 1.10
C GLY A 45 12.79 3.62 2.44
N ALA A 46 11.74 3.04 3.02
CA ALA A 46 11.26 3.38 4.36
C ALA A 46 12.03 2.67 5.50
N GLY A 47 13.09 1.92 5.20
CA GLY A 47 13.88 1.18 6.18
C GLY A 47 13.20 -0.10 6.71
N ALA A 48 12.12 -0.56 6.08
CA ALA A 48 11.43 -1.78 6.46
C ALA A 48 12.08 -3.01 5.81
N GLY A 49 12.47 -3.99 6.62
CA GLY A 49 13.01 -5.27 6.16
C GLY A 49 11.90 -6.28 5.90
N ILE A 50 11.84 -6.88 4.71
CA ILE A 50 10.87 -7.94 4.39
C ILE A 50 11.37 -9.29 4.94
N VAL A 51 10.60 -9.88 5.86
CA VAL A 51 10.88 -11.22 6.42
C VAL A 51 10.32 -12.31 5.52
N TRP A 52 9.08 -12.14 5.08
CA TRP A 52 8.42 -12.97 4.09
C TRP A 52 7.30 -12.18 3.40
N ALA A 53 6.89 -12.65 2.24
CA ALA A 53 5.74 -12.10 1.52
C ALA A 53 4.83 -13.23 1.02
N LYS A 54 3.53 -12.96 1.00
CA LYS A 54 2.53 -13.75 0.29
C LYS A 54 1.91 -12.85 -0.77
N VAL A 55 2.14 -13.20 -2.02
CA VAL A 55 1.77 -12.39 -3.19
C VAL A 55 0.60 -13.05 -3.89
N ASN A 56 -0.51 -12.33 -4.02
CA ASN A 56 -1.75 -12.87 -4.54
C ASN A 56 -2.37 -11.89 -5.55
N THR A 57 -2.79 -12.39 -6.71
CA THR A 57 -3.58 -11.61 -7.69
C THR A 57 -4.99 -12.21 -7.80
N PHE A 58 -6.00 -11.37 -7.64
CA PHE A 58 -7.42 -11.69 -7.86
C PHE A 58 -7.97 -10.83 -9.00
N GLY A 59 -7.98 -11.38 -10.21
CA GLY A 59 -8.41 -10.64 -11.40
C GLY A 59 -7.46 -9.49 -11.71
N SER A 60 -7.93 -8.24 -11.58
CA SER A 60 -7.11 -7.03 -11.78
C SER A 60 -6.64 -6.39 -10.47
N THR A 61 -6.72 -7.13 -9.35
CA THR A 61 -6.37 -6.64 -8.02
C THR A 61 -5.23 -7.46 -7.44
N ALA A 62 -4.15 -6.81 -7.04
CA ALA A 62 -3.12 -7.38 -6.18
C ALA A 62 -3.56 -7.29 -4.72
N ALA A 63 -3.30 -8.33 -3.94
CA ALA A 63 -3.60 -8.44 -2.51
C ALA A 63 -2.39 -9.05 -1.80
N ASP A 64 -1.33 -8.27 -1.71
CA ASP A 64 -0.03 -8.71 -1.22
C ASP A 64 0.08 -8.50 0.28
N VAL A 65 0.61 -9.51 0.97
CA VAL A 65 0.84 -9.49 2.42
C VAL A 65 2.32 -9.61 2.69
N PHE A 66 2.88 -8.67 3.43
CA PHE A 66 4.28 -8.64 3.83
C PHE A 66 4.39 -8.75 5.34
N CYS A 67 5.26 -9.63 5.82
CA CYS A 67 5.75 -9.53 7.18
C CYS A 67 7.03 -8.71 7.15
N VAL A 68 7.02 -7.60 7.87
CA VAL A 68 8.12 -6.64 7.88
C VAL A 68 8.68 -6.45 9.28
N THR A 69 9.96 -6.18 9.36
CA THR A 69 10.60 -5.58 10.53
C THR A 69 10.74 -4.09 10.29
N VAL A 70 10.29 -3.28 11.25
CA VAL A 70 10.43 -1.82 11.19
C VAL A 70 11.37 -1.34 12.31
N PRO A 71 12.03 -0.19 12.14
CA PRO A 71 12.72 0.49 13.23
C PRO A 71 11.78 0.73 14.42
N ALA A 72 12.33 0.80 15.63
CA ALA A 72 11.56 1.05 16.86
C ALA A 72 11.09 2.51 17.01
N GLU A 73 11.17 3.31 15.95
CA GLU A 73 10.79 4.72 15.92
C GLU A 73 9.26 4.86 15.89
N LEU A 74 8.76 5.94 16.52
CA LEU A 74 7.32 6.19 16.69
C LEU A 74 6.57 6.40 15.37
N ASP A 75 7.27 6.74 14.29
CA ASP A 75 6.73 7.12 12.99
C ASP A 75 7.06 6.13 11.86
N ALA A 76 7.77 5.03 12.14
CA ALA A 76 8.19 4.07 11.12
C ALA A 76 7.02 3.54 10.27
N ARG A 77 5.86 3.30 10.89
CA ARG A 77 4.65 2.87 10.18
C ARG A 77 4.12 3.93 9.22
N ALA A 78 4.12 5.20 9.64
CA ALA A 78 3.66 6.32 8.82
C ALA A 78 4.62 6.56 7.64
N ALA A 79 5.93 6.44 7.87
CA ALA A 79 6.94 6.53 6.82
C ALA A 79 6.75 5.45 5.75
N VAL A 80 6.52 4.19 6.17
CA VAL A 80 6.21 3.10 5.23
C VAL A 80 4.94 3.38 4.44
N GLU A 81 3.87 3.81 5.11
CA GLU A 81 2.60 4.10 4.46
C GLU A 81 2.73 5.22 3.41
N GLN A 82 3.50 6.27 3.71
CA GLN A 82 3.81 7.34 2.75
C GLN A 82 4.49 6.80 1.48
N HIS A 83 5.58 6.04 1.62
CA HIS A 83 6.33 5.49 0.48
C HIS A 83 5.46 4.56 -0.38
N LEU A 84 4.59 3.78 0.26
CA LEU A 84 3.65 2.90 -0.45
C LEU A 84 2.60 3.71 -1.21
N LEU A 85 2.02 4.75 -0.62
CA LEU A 85 1.02 5.59 -1.29
C LEU A 85 1.61 6.31 -2.51
N GLU A 86 2.86 6.76 -2.44
CA GLU A 86 3.58 7.35 -3.58
C GLU A 86 3.69 6.36 -4.75
N VAL A 87 4.09 5.12 -4.47
CA VAL A 87 4.19 4.05 -5.49
C VAL A 87 2.83 3.64 -6.04
N LEU A 88 1.81 3.61 -5.18
CA LEU A 88 0.46 3.22 -5.56
C LEU A 88 -0.25 4.30 -6.38
N GLY A 89 0.35 5.49 -6.50
CA GLY A 89 -0.22 6.59 -7.28
C GLY A 89 -1.57 7.03 -6.72
N ALA A 90 -1.75 6.93 -5.39
CA ALA A 90 -2.90 7.48 -4.72
C ALA A 90 -2.85 9.00 -4.86
N SER A 91 -3.37 9.49 -5.99
CA SER A 91 -3.80 10.87 -6.09
C SER A 91 -4.89 10.99 -5.06
N VAL A 92 -4.70 11.88 -4.07
CA VAL A 92 -5.80 12.30 -3.23
C VAL A 92 -6.82 12.90 -4.19
N ASP A 93 -7.84 12.14 -4.57
CA ASP A 93 -9.04 12.71 -5.17
C ASP A 93 -9.62 13.59 -4.06
N VAL A 94 -9.21 14.86 -4.06
CA VAL A 94 -9.93 15.91 -3.37
C VAL A 94 -11.29 15.91 -4.03
N VAL A 95 -12.26 15.26 -3.39
CA VAL A 95 -13.67 15.45 -3.70
C VAL A 95 -13.93 16.92 -3.39
N VAL A 96 -13.79 17.75 -4.42
CA VAL A 96 -14.34 19.10 -4.42
C VAL A 96 -15.84 18.91 -4.41
N ASP A 97 -16.43 19.06 -3.22
CA ASP A 97 -17.86 19.28 -3.07
C ASP A 97 -18.18 20.56 -3.86
N GLU A 98 -18.75 20.42 -5.06
CA GLU A 98 -19.31 21.57 -5.76
C GLU A 98 -20.46 22.09 -4.90
N PRO A 99 -20.44 23.37 -4.47
CA PRO A 99 -21.56 23.91 -3.71
C PRO A 99 -22.79 23.91 -4.62
N VAL A 100 -23.85 23.26 -4.17
CA VAL A 100 -25.17 23.35 -4.80
C VAL A 100 -25.56 24.83 -4.83
N GLY A 101 -25.67 25.39 -6.03
CA GLY A 101 -26.12 26.77 -6.23
C GLY A 101 -27.58 26.93 -5.79
N ASP A 102 -27.87 28.12 -5.23
CA ASP A 102 -29.17 28.61 -4.72
C ASP A 102 -30.38 28.33 -5.64
#